data_AF-A0A9P3ZII4-F1
#
_entry.id   AF-A0A9P3ZII4-F1
#
_cell.length_a   1.000
_cell.length_b   1.000
_cell.length_c   1.000
_cell.angle_alpha   90.00
_cell.angle_beta   90.00
_cell.angle_gamma   90.00
#
_symmetry.space_group_name_H-M   'P 1'
#
loop_
_entity.id
_entity.type
_entity.pdbx_description
1 polymer ?
#
loop_
_entity_poly.entity_id
_entity_poly.type
_entity_poly.pdbx_seq_one_letter_code
_entity_poly.pdbx_strand_id
1 'polypeptide(L)'
;MKKIVVFTGAGVSADSGLATFRDSDGLWASYRIEDVCTPEALAHNRAMVIGFYNMRRREMLAAQPNAGHEAIAGLERDFEVEVLTQNVDDLHERAGSSKVTHLHGELTCLRSSRNPDLVVPIEGWEQKLDATAPDGALLRPHIVFFGEAVPMFERAAQIARTADIMVVVGTSLAVYPAASLVRCVRPGIPIYVVDPGNPDTAGIRNPLTLIRKRAAEGMPGLAELLREKYAAG
;
A
#
# COMPACT_ATOMS: atom_id res chain seq x y z
N MET A 1 14.88 -15.69 14.41
CA MET A 1 14.45 -14.28 14.25
C MET A 1 12.94 -14.28 14.04
N LYS A 2 12.17 -13.48 14.79
CA LYS A 2 10.71 -13.41 14.63
C LYS A 2 10.34 -12.72 13.32
N LYS A 3 9.19 -13.11 12.76
CA LYS A 3 8.65 -12.53 11.54
C LYS A 3 7.59 -11.47 11.83
N ILE A 4 7.83 -10.24 11.38
CA ILE A 4 6.88 -9.13 11.40
C ILE A 4 6.28 -8.99 10.00
N VAL A 5 4.96 -9.11 9.89
CA VAL A 5 4.25 -8.73 8.67
C VAL A 5 3.64 -7.35 8.89
N VAL A 6 4.03 -6.39 8.04
CA VAL A 6 3.55 -5.01 8.10
C VAL A 6 2.51 -4.81 6.99
N PHE A 7 1.27 -4.51 7.35
CA PHE A 7 0.19 -4.23 6.42
C PHE A 7 -0.13 -2.74 6.37
N THR A 8 0.17 -2.09 5.25
CA THR A 8 0.02 -0.63 5.11
C THR A 8 -1.10 -0.21 4.15
N GLY A 9 -1.67 0.96 4.41
CA GLY A 9 -2.52 1.70 3.47
C GLY A 9 -2.11 3.16 3.37
N ALA A 10 -2.91 3.96 2.65
CA ALA A 10 -2.52 5.30 2.21
C ALA A 10 -2.07 6.23 3.36
N GLY A 11 -2.56 6.02 4.58
CA GLY A 11 -2.19 6.79 5.75
C GLY A 11 -0.70 6.71 6.14
N VAL A 12 0.05 5.67 5.72
CA VAL A 12 1.52 5.63 5.94
C VAL A 12 2.24 6.70 5.12
N SER A 13 1.71 7.05 3.95
CA SER A 13 2.28 8.04 3.02
C SER A 13 1.72 9.46 3.22
N ALA A 14 0.75 9.64 4.12
CA ALA A 14 0.15 10.95 4.39
C ALA A 14 1.16 11.98 4.91
N ASP A 15 2.11 11.56 5.77
CA ASP A 15 3.18 12.41 6.28
C ASP A 15 4.25 12.75 5.22
N SER A 16 4.22 12.07 4.07
CA SER A 16 5.04 12.37 2.90
C SER A 16 4.35 13.32 1.92
N GLY A 17 3.18 13.87 2.29
CA GLY A 17 2.41 14.79 1.46
C GLY A 17 1.54 14.12 0.40
N LEU A 18 1.40 12.78 0.42
CA LEU A 18 0.53 12.06 -0.50
C LEU A 18 -0.89 11.97 0.07
N ALA A 19 -1.86 12.53 -0.67
CA ALA A 19 -3.28 12.50 -0.29
C ALA A 19 -3.82 11.07 -0.10
N THR A 20 -4.66 10.87 0.91
CA THR A 20 -5.32 9.59 1.20
C THR A 20 -6.76 9.59 0.73
N PHE A 21 -7.33 8.40 0.50
CA PHE A 21 -8.76 8.24 0.15
C PHE A 21 -9.74 8.73 1.22
N ARG A 22 -9.28 8.97 2.45
CA ARG A 22 -10.13 9.44 3.56
C ARG A 22 -10.16 10.95 3.69
N ASP A 23 -9.23 11.63 3.03
CA ASP A 23 -9.16 13.08 3.10
C ASP A 23 -10.35 13.63 2.30
N SER A 24 -11.28 14.23 3.04
CA SER A 24 -12.42 14.95 2.45
C SER A 24 -11.99 16.22 1.69
N ASP A 25 -10.73 16.60 1.84
CA ASP A 25 -10.11 17.78 1.23
C ASP A 25 -9.00 17.35 0.25
N GLY A 26 -8.78 18.14 -0.80
CA GLY A 26 -7.69 17.91 -1.76
C GLY A 26 -8.08 17.06 -2.97
N LEU A 27 -7.24 16.08 -3.33
CA LEU A 27 -7.35 15.35 -4.59
C LEU A 27 -8.71 14.66 -4.77
N TRP A 28 -9.18 13.95 -3.76
CA TRP A 28 -10.43 13.19 -3.79
C TRP A 28 -11.68 14.06 -3.64
N ALA A 29 -11.51 15.35 -3.31
CA ALA A 29 -12.58 16.34 -3.45
C ALA A 29 -12.75 16.81 -4.90
N SER A 30 -11.73 16.62 -5.75
CA SER A 30 -11.70 17.09 -7.15
C SER A 30 -11.96 15.99 -8.17
N TYR A 31 -11.88 14.71 -7.76
CA TYR A 31 -12.15 13.54 -8.61
C TYR A 31 -13.04 12.55 -7.88
N ARG A 32 -14.07 12.07 -8.58
CA ARG A 32 -14.84 10.92 -8.11
C ARG A 32 -14.07 9.65 -8.42
N ILE A 33 -14.11 8.68 -7.50
CA ILE A 33 -13.47 7.37 -7.71
C ILE A 33 -13.95 6.73 -9.01
N GLU A 34 -15.25 6.83 -9.30
CA GLU A 34 -15.87 6.27 -10.49
C GLU A 34 -15.33 6.83 -11.81
N ASP A 35 -14.76 8.04 -11.81
CA ASP A 35 -14.26 8.73 -13.00
C ASP A 35 -12.79 8.42 -13.32
N VAL A 36 -12.04 7.88 -12.36
CA VAL A 36 -10.58 7.68 -12.50
C VAL A 36 -10.05 6.31 -12.08
N CYS A 37 -10.81 5.53 -11.32
CA CYS A 37 -10.34 4.27 -10.72
C CYS A 37 -11.22 3.06 -11.07
N THR A 38 -11.85 3.04 -12.25
CA THR A 38 -12.66 1.92 -12.75
C THR A 38 -12.27 1.54 -14.18
N PRO A 39 -12.44 0.27 -14.61
CA PRO A 39 -12.24 -0.11 -16.00
C PRO A 39 -13.13 0.68 -16.97
N GLU A 40 -14.36 0.98 -16.55
CA GLU A 40 -15.34 1.76 -17.31
C GLU A 40 -14.86 3.19 -17.52
N ALA A 41 -14.28 3.83 -16.50
CA ALA A 41 -13.67 5.16 -16.64
C ALA A 41 -12.56 5.20 -17.68
N LEU A 42 -11.68 4.19 -17.67
CA LEU A 42 -10.57 4.13 -18.63
C LEU A 42 -11.09 3.92 -20.06
N ALA A 43 -12.13 3.12 -20.23
CA ALA A 43 -12.78 2.91 -21.53
C ALA A 43 -13.53 4.16 -22.01
N HIS A 44 -14.20 4.87 -21.10
CA HIS A 44 -15.01 6.05 -21.40
C HIS A 44 -14.16 7.30 -21.65
N ASN A 45 -13.21 7.59 -20.78
CA ASN A 45 -12.36 8.78 -20.84
C ASN A 45 -10.92 8.47 -20.45
N ARG A 46 -10.22 7.79 -21.35
CA ARG A 46 -8.80 7.45 -21.19
C ARG A 46 -7.92 8.65 -20.87
N ALA A 47 -8.14 9.79 -21.51
CA ALA A 47 -7.31 10.98 -21.31
C ALA A 47 -7.37 11.48 -19.86
N MET A 48 -8.56 11.48 -19.26
CA MET A 48 -8.74 11.82 -17.85
C MET A 48 -8.03 10.84 -16.93
N VAL A 49 -8.21 9.53 -17.13
CA VAL A 49 -7.57 8.50 -16.29
C VAL A 49 -6.05 8.57 -16.39
N ILE A 50 -5.49 8.63 -17.60
CA ILE A 50 -4.03 8.74 -17.78
C ILE A 50 -3.50 10.05 -17.19
N GLY A 51 -4.20 11.16 -17.39
CA GLY A 51 -3.85 12.45 -16.79
C GLY A 51 -3.80 12.40 -15.27
N PHE A 52 -4.81 11.77 -14.65
CA PHE A 52 -4.86 11.55 -13.20
C PHE A 52 -3.65 10.75 -12.70
N TYR A 53 -3.33 9.60 -13.32
CA TYR A 53 -2.20 8.78 -12.88
C TYR A 53 -0.83 9.42 -13.19
N ASN A 54 -0.73 10.23 -14.25
CA ASN A 54 0.48 11.03 -14.51
C ASN A 54 0.71 12.09 -13.44
N MET A 55 -0.36 12.77 -12.99
CA MET A 55 -0.30 13.68 -11.84
C MET A 55 0.11 12.94 -10.57
N ARG A 56 -0.47 11.76 -10.30
CA ARG A 56 -0.09 10.93 -9.14
C ARG A 56 1.38 10.51 -9.15
N ARG A 57 1.94 10.16 -10.31
CA ARG A 57 3.37 9.86 -10.45
C ARG A 57 4.24 11.08 -10.14
N ARG A 58 3.85 12.29 -10.60
CA ARG A 58 4.58 13.52 -10.27
C ARG A 58 4.65 13.75 -8.75
N GLU A 59 3.52 13.59 -8.06
CA GLU A 59 3.46 13.74 -6.61
C GLU A 59 4.32 12.71 -5.89
N MET A 60 4.26 11.44 -6.30
CA MET A 60 5.10 10.36 -5.75
C MET A 60 6.60 10.65 -5.93
N LEU A 61 7.01 11.07 -7.13
CA LEU A 61 8.42 11.38 -7.40
C LEU A 61 8.92 12.59 -6.60
N ALA A 62 8.04 13.54 -6.26
CA ALA A 62 8.38 14.70 -5.44
C ALA A 62 8.38 14.38 -3.93
N ALA A 63 7.61 13.39 -3.49
CA ALA A 63 7.55 12.94 -2.10
C ALA A 63 8.85 12.25 -1.68
N GLN A 64 9.13 12.24 -0.38
CA GLN A 64 10.20 11.47 0.25
C GLN A 64 9.62 10.51 1.28
N PRO A 65 10.27 9.36 1.56
CA PRO A 65 9.91 8.54 2.70
C PRO A 65 9.90 9.37 3.98
N ASN A 66 8.96 9.08 4.86
CA ASN A 66 8.86 9.71 6.18
C ASN A 66 9.38 8.76 7.28
N ALA A 67 9.47 9.26 8.51
CA ALA A 67 9.93 8.50 9.67
C ALA A 67 9.16 7.18 9.91
N GLY A 68 7.92 7.08 9.43
CA GLY A 68 7.15 5.84 9.50
C GLY A 68 7.68 4.75 8.56
N HIS A 69 8.01 5.11 7.33
CA HIS A 69 8.65 4.19 6.37
C HIS A 69 10.05 3.80 6.83
N GLU A 70 10.84 4.78 7.30
CA GLU A 70 12.19 4.55 7.82
C GLU A 70 12.19 3.63 9.05
N ALA A 71 11.21 3.78 9.94
CA ALA A 71 11.04 2.89 11.10
C ALA A 71 10.68 1.46 10.67
N ILE A 72 9.82 1.29 9.65
CA ILE A 72 9.46 -0.02 9.09
C ILE A 72 10.70 -0.69 8.48
N ALA A 73 11.41 0.00 7.60
CA ALA A 73 12.65 -0.51 7.00
C ALA A 73 13.71 -0.83 8.07
N GLY A 74 13.82 0.00 9.10
CA GLY A 74 14.74 -0.18 10.21
C GLY A 74 14.46 -1.40 11.10
N LEU A 75 13.26 -1.99 11.05
CA LEU A 75 12.97 -3.25 11.76
C LEU A 75 13.70 -4.45 11.14
N GLU A 76 14.10 -4.38 9.87
CA GLU A 76 14.82 -5.47 9.18
C GLU A 76 16.18 -5.80 9.81
N ARG A 77 16.73 -4.91 10.65
CA ARG A 77 17.96 -5.16 11.40
C ARG A 77 17.81 -6.24 12.47
N ASP A 78 16.61 -6.37 13.03
CA ASP A 78 16.33 -7.18 14.20
C ASP A 78 15.29 -8.29 13.92
N PHE A 79 14.53 -8.15 12.83
CA PHE A 79 13.40 -9.01 12.49
C PHE A 79 13.42 -9.42 11.01
N GLU A 80 12.77 -10.55 10.70
CA GLU A 80 12.35 -10.80 9.32
C GLU A 80 11.10 -9.95 9.05
N VAL A 81 11.18 -8.97 8.15
CA VAL A 81 10.06 -8.10 7.81
C VAL A 81 9.55 -8.43 6.41
N GLU A 82 8.22 -8.48 6.26
CA GLU A 82 7.53 -8.47 4.97
C GLU A 82 6.50 -7.34 4.99
N VAL A 83 6.56 -6.45 4.00
CA VAL A 83 5.60 -5.37 3.85
C VAL A 83 4.54 -5.79 2.83
N LEU A 84 3.28 -5.80 3.25
CA LEU A 84 2.10 -5.96 2.40
C LEU A 84 1.46 -4.57 2.30
N THR A 85 1.46 -3.97 1.11
CA THR A 85 0.96 -2.59 0.96
C THR A 85 -0.21 -2.51 0.00
N GLN A 86 -1.23 -1.72 0.39
CA GLN A 86 -2.29 -1.28 -0.53
C GLN A 86 -1.87 -0.06 -1.35
N ASN A 87 -0.75 0.58 -0.98
CA ASN A 87 -0.26 1.74 -1.68
C ASN A 87 0.35 1.33 -3.01
N VAL A 88 0.36 2.30 -3.91
CA VAL A 88 0.91 2.16 -5.26
C VAL A 88 2.15 3.03 -5.44
N ASP A 89 2.57 3.74 -4.39
CA ASP A 89 3.83 4.50 -4.34
C ASP A 89 5.02 3.61 -3.94
N ASP A 90 6.24 4.06 -4.23
CA ASP A 90 7.50 3.34 -4.00
C ASP A 90 8.23 3.79 -2.71
N LEU A 91 7.52 4.38 -1.75
CA LEU A 91 8.15 4.99 -0.58
C LEU A 91 8.70 3.95 0.41
N HIS A 92 8.17 2.73 0.43
CA HIS A 92 8.72 1.64 1.26
C HIS A 92 10.09 1.19 0.74
N GLU A 93 10.21 1.00 -0.58
CA GLU A 93 11.44 0.64 -1.28
C GLU A 93 12.48 1.74 -1.10
N ARG A 94 12.08 3.00 -1.31
CA ARG A 94 12.98 4.16 -1.14
C ARG A 94 13.43 4.35 0.31
N ALA A 95 12.65 3.91 1.30
CA ALA A 95 13.07 3.89 2.70
C ALA A 95 14.05 2.74 3.02
N GLY A 96 14.18 1.76 2.13
CA GLY A 96 15.06 0.60 2.28
C GLY A 96 14.35 -0.70 2.69
N SER A 97 13.02 -0.79 2.63
CA SER A 97 12.32 -2.06 2.83
C SER A 97 12.68 -3.03 1.70
N SER A 98 13.15 -4.23 2.03
CA SER A 98 13.70 -5.17 1.05
C SER A 98 12.68 -6.18 0.51
N LYS A 99 11.57 -6.39 1.23
CA LYS A 99 10.50 -7.32 0.85
C LYS A 99 9.15 -6.64 0.89
N VAL A 100 8.71 -6.13 -0.27
CA VAL A 100 7.44 -5.43 -0.43
C VAL A 100 6.55 -6.18 -1.41
N THR A 101 5.28 -6.36 -1.05
CA THR A 101 4.23 -6.93 -1.90
C THR A 101 3.14 -5.87 -2.10
N HIS A 102 3.06 -5.34 -3.32
CA HIS A 102 2.00 -4.42 -3.73
C HIS A 102 0.71 -5.17 -4.06
N LEU A 103 -0.36 -4.88 -3.32
CA LEU A 103 -1.67 -5.47 -3.56
C LEU A 103 -2.38 -4.80 -4.74
N HIS A 104 -2.23 -3.49 -4.88
CA HIS A 104 -3.00 -2.70 -5.85
C HIS A 104 -2.17 -2.21 -7.05
N GLY A 105 -1.02 -2.86 -7.29
CA GLY A 105 -0.08 -2.48 -8.34
C GLY A 105 0.83 -1.33 -7.93
N GLU A 106 1.48 -0.72 -8.91
CA GLU A 106 2.61 0.19 -8.73
C GLU A 106 2.55 1.35 -9.75
N LEU A 107 2.76 2.58 -9.28
CA LEU A 107 2.82 3.77 -10.14
C LEU A 107 4.06 3.78 -11.04
N THR A 108 5.12 3.08 -10.64
CA THR A 108 6.38 2.87 -11.39
C THR A 108 6.22 1.88 -12.55
N CYS A 109 5.02 1.31 -12.73
CA CYS A 109 4.73 0.31 -13.75
C CYS A 109 3.52 0.69 -14.62
N LEU A 110 3.54 0.17 -15.84
CA LEU A 110 2.42 0.12 -16.77
C LEU A 110 2.12 -1.34 -17.11
N ARG A 111 0.89 -1.65 -17.55
CA ARG A 111 0.53 -2.98 -18.06
C ARG A 111 -0.22 -2.90 -19.37
N SER A 112 -0.13 -3.97 -20.17
CA SER A 112 -0.94 -4.10 -21.37
C SER A 112 -2.43 -4.16 -21.01
N SER A 113 -3.25 -3.47 -21.81
CA SER A 113 -4.71 -3.55 -21.69
C SER A 113 -5.28 -4.87 -22.22
N ARG A 114 -4.46 -5.69 -22.90
CA ARG A 114 -4.84 -7.00 -23.43
C ARG A 114 -4.33 -8.16 -22.57
N ASN A 115 -3.08 -8.06 -22.12
CA ASN A 115 -2.45 -9.07 -21.27
C ASN A 115 -2.06 -8.46 -19.90
N PRO A 116 -2.79 -8.74 -18.81
CA PRO A 116 -2.51 -8.14 -17.51
C PRO A 116 -1.16 -8.56 -16.91
N ASP A 117 -0.59 -9.69 -17.35
CA ASP A 117 0.72 -10.18 -16.91
C ASP A 117 1.88 -9.52 -17.66
N LEU A 118 1.59 -8.80 -18.76
CA LEU A 118 2.58 -8.01 -19.48
C LEU A 118 2.73 -6.64 -18.82
N VAL A 119 3.57 -6.60 -17.79
CA VAL A 119 3.93 -5.40 -17.02
C VAL A 119 5.28 -4.87 -17.51
N VAL A 120 5.38 -3.55 -17.66
CA VAL A 120 6.61 -2.84 -18.07
C VAL A 120 6.89 -1.69 -17.12
N PRO A 121 8.16 -1.39 -16.79
CA PRO A 121 8.48 -0.21 -16.00
C PRO A 121 8.18 1.07 -16.81
N ILE A 122 7.94 2.17 -16.10
CA ILE A 122 7.89 3.52 -16.66
C ILE A 122 8.96 4.39 -16.01
N GLU A 123 9.72 5.10 -16.84
CA GLU A 123 10.67 6.11 -16.39
C GLU A 123 9.99 7.49 -16.33
N GLY A 124 10.23 8.22 -15.24
CA GLY A 124 9.61 9.52 -15.00
C GLY A 124 8.11 9.39 -14.70
N TRP A 125 7.36 10.45 -14.98
CA TRP A 125 5.94 10.55 -14.59
C TRP A 125 4.96 10.40 -15.75
N GLU A 126 5.41 10.55 -16.99
CA GLU A 126 4.51 10.74 -18.13
C GLU A 126 4.27 9.44 -18.90
N GLN A 127 3.06 8.91 -18.75
CA GLN A 127 2.51 7.96 -19.71
C GLN A 127 1.83 8.73 -20.85
N LYS A 128 2.28 8.51 -22.09
CA LYS A 128 1.59 9.01 -23.30
C LYS A 128 0.28 8.27 -23.53
N LEU A 129 -0.73 8.95 -24.08
CA LEU A 129 -2.07 8.38 -24.30
C LEU A 129 -2.06 7.18 -25.26
N ASP A 130 -1.17 7.22 -26.25
CA ASP A 130 -0.99 6.24 -27.32
C ASP A 130 0.17 5.25 -27.05
N ALA A 131 0.75 5.27 -25.84
CA ALA A 131 1.81 4.32 -25.48
C ALA A 131 1.31 2.88 -25.62
N THR A 132 2.12 2.03 -26.28
CA THR A 132 1.80 0.63 -26.56
C THR A 132 2.74 -0.31 -25.84
N ALA A 133 2.21 -1.46 -25.44
CA ALA A 133 2.95 -2.55 -24.85
C ALA A 133 3.63 -3.39 -25.95
N PRO A 134 4.58 -4.28 -25.61
CA PRO A 134 5.22 -5.18 -26.58
C PRO A 134 4.27 -6.05 -27.41
N ASP A 135 3.04 -6.29 -26.94
CA ASP A 135 1.99 -7.04 -27.65
C ASP A 135 1.15 -6.18 -28.62
N GLY A 136 1.51 -4.90 -28.77
CA GLY A 136 0.83 -3.92 -29.63
C GLY A 136 -0.48 -3.37 -29.05
N ALA A 137 -0.90 -3.79 -27.85
CA ALA A 137 -2.05 -3.19 -27.17
C ALA A 137 -1.66 -1.88 -26.47
N LEU A 138 -2.65 -1.04 -26.15
CA LEU A 138 -2.39 0.17 -25.37
C LEU A 138 -1.94 -0.18 -23.95
N LEU A 139 -0.94 0.55 -23.45
CA LEU A 139 -0.56 0.52 -22.05
C LEU A 139 -1.60 1.23 -21.19
N ARG A 140 -1.76 0.80 -19.95
CA ARG A 140 -2.51 1.50 -18.90
C ARG A 140 -1.70 1.49 -17.60
N PRO A 141 -2.02 2.34 -16.61
CA PRO A 141 -1.39 2.26 -15.31
C PRO A 141 -1.46 0.83 -14.77
N HIS A 142 -0.36 0.32 -14.21
CA HIS A 142 -0.33 -0.96 -13.52
C HIS A 142 -0.95 -0.79 -12.13
N ILE A 143 -2.25 -0.49 -12.11
CA ILE A 143 -3.03 -0.22 -10.91
C ILE A 143 -4.26 -1.10 -10.96
N VAL A 144 -4.57 -1.74 -9.84
CA VAL A 144 -5.80 -2.50 -9.65
C VAL A 144 -6.94 -1.50 -9.44
N PHE A 145 -7.90 -1.48 -10.37
CA PHE A 145 -9.07 -0.63 -10.28
C PHE A 145 -10.17 -1.28 -9.44
N PHE A 146 -11.12 -0.46 -8.97
CA PHE A 146 -12.34 -0.97 -8.35
C PHE A 146 -13.08 -1.86 -9.36
N GLY A 147 -13.54 -3.02 -8.89
CA GLY A 147 -14.15 -4.05 -9.73
C GLY A 147 -13.17 -5.05 -10.34
N GLU A 148 -11.86 -4.82 -10.28
CA GLU A 148 -10.85 -5.79 -10.72
C GLU A 148 -10.44 -6.73 -9.58
N ALA A 149 -9.95 -7.92 -9.96
CA ALA A 149 -9.34 -8.85 -9.01
C ALA A 149 -8.03 -8.29 -8.45
N VAL A 150 -7.69 -8.64 -7.20
CA VAL A 150 -6.43 -8.31 -6.53
C VAL A 150 -5.48 -9.53 -6.65
N PRO A 151 -4.59 -9.59 -7.66
CA PRO A 151 -3.88 -10.83 -8.00
C PRO A 151 -2.94 -11.30 -6.88
N MET A 152 -2.34 -10.35 -6.17
CA MET A 152 -1.38 -10.62 -5.09
C MET A 152 -2.04 -10.96 -3.75
N PHE A 153 -3.38 -10.98 -3.67
CA PHE A 153 -4.07 -11.23 -2.40
C PHE A 153 -3.77 -12.61 -1.81
N GLU A 154 -3.82 -13.68 -2.62
CA GLU A 154 -3.51 -15.03 -2.15
C GLU A 154 -2.07 -15.16 -1.63
N ARG A 155 -1.12 -14.54 -2.35
CA ARG A 155 0.27 -14.48 -1.92
C ARG A 155 0.43 -13.70 -0.61
N ALA A 156 -0.23 -12.55 -0.48
CA ALA A 156 -0.22 -11.76 0.74
C ALA A 156 -0.85 -12.50 1.93
N ALA A 157 -1.94 -13.25 1.71
CA ALA A 157 -2.56 -14.08 2.72
C ALA A 157 -1.64 -15.22 3.18
N GLN A 158 -0.89 -15.84 2.25
CA GLN A 158 0.16 -16.81 2.59
C GLN A 158 1.25 -16.19 3.46
N ILE A 159 1.72 -14.99 3.13
CA ILE A 159 2.72 -14.27 3.92
C ILE A 159 2.15 -13.93 5.31
N ALA A 160 0.94 -13.38 5.39
CA ALA A 160 0.28 -13.05 6.65
C ALA A 160 0.14 -14.26 7.59
N ARG A 161 -0.13 -15.47 7.06
CA ARG A 161 -0.18 -16.71 7.85
C ARG A 161 1.14 -17.05 8.55
N THR A 162 2.27 -16.56 8.05
CA THR A 162 3.61 -16.81 8.63
C THR A 162 4.00 -15.82 9.73
N ALA A 163 3.21 -14.77 9.95
CA ALA A 163 3.52 -13.74 10.93
C ALA A 163 3.61 -14.28 12.36
N ASP A 164 4.63 -13.83 13.10
CA ASP A 164 4.66 -13.89 14.56
C ASP A 164 4.08 -12.61 15.19
N ILE A 165 4.09 -11.51 14.44
CA ILE A 165 3.57 -10.19 14.82
C ILE A 165 2.97 -9.55 13.56
N MET A 166 1.77 -8.98 13.65
CA MET A 166 1.16 -8.18 12.60
C MET A 166 1.20 -6.70 12.99
N VAL A 167 1.67 -5.84 12.10
CA VAL A 167 1.65 -4.38 12.29
C VAL A 167 0.81 -3.77 11.18
N VAL A 168 -0.27 -3.08 11.53
CA VAL A 168 -1.19 -2.44 10.58
C VAL A 168 -0.99 -0.94 10.65
N VAL A 169 -0.74 -0.28 9.52
CA VAL A 169 -0.39 1.16 9.50
C VAL A 169 -1.21 1.92 8.47
N GLY A 170 -1.91 2.97 8.90
CA GLY A 170 -2.54 3.93 7.99
C GLY A 170 -3.64 3.36 7.08
N THR A 171 -4.37 2.33 7.50
CA THR A 171 -5.45 1.71 6.71
C THR A 171 -6.76 1.67 7.49
N SER A 172 -7.88 1.95 6.81
CA SER A 172 -9.21 1.98 7.43
C SER A 172 -9.75 0.59 7.68
N LEU A 173 -9.12 -0.41 7.05
CA LEU A 173 -9.62 -1.78 6.96
C LEU A 173 -11.02 -1.85 6.31
N ALA A 174 -11.30 -0.95 5.37
CA ALA A 174 -12.58 -0.88 4.65
C ALA A 174 -12.53 -1.41 3.21
N VAL A 175 -11.34 -1.47 2.58
CA VAL A 175 -11.19 -1.88 1.18
C VAL A 175 -10.95 -3.38 1.09
N TYR A 176 -11.91 -4.11 0.53
CA TYR A 176 -11.84 -5.57 0.36
C TYR A 176 -11.31 -5.94 -1.04
N PRO A 177 -10.59 -7.07 -1.17
CA PRO A 177 -10.30 -8.08 -0.12
C PRO A 177 -9.16 -7.71 0.84
N ALA A 178 -8.33 -6.70 0.55
CA ALA A 178 -7.11 -6.38 1.30
C ALA A 178 -7.32 -6.24 2.83
N ALA A 179 -8.41 -5.58 3.25
CA ALA A 179 -8.77 -5.42 4.65
C ALA A 179 -8.89 -6.75 5.43
N SER A 180 -9.17 -7.85 4.75
CA SER A 180 -9.29 -9.17 5.39
C SER A 180 -7.95 -9.82 5.76
N LEU A 181 -6.80 -9.28 5.32
CA LEU A 181 -5.48 -9.83 5.64
C LEU A 181 -5.21 -9.93 7.14
N VAL A 182 -5.74 -9.00 7.93
CA VAL A 182 -5.64 -9.03 9.40
C VAL A 182 -6.34 -10.26 10.02
N ARG A 183 -7.20 -10.95 9.26
CA ARG A 183 -7.90 -12.19 9.64
C ARG A 183 -7.20 -13.45 9.13
N CYS A 184 -6.18 -13.31 8.29
CA CYS A 184 -5.39 -14.43 7.76
C CYS A 184 -4.25 -14.86 8.69
N VAL A 185 -3.92 -14.06 9.71
CA VAL A 185 -2.84 -14.37 10.66
C VAL A 185 -3.22 -15.50 11.61
N ARG A 186 -2.22 -16.16 12.20
CA ARG A 186 -2.45 -17.23 13.19
C ARG A 186 -3.16 -16.69 14.44
N PRO A 187 -4.06 -17.46 15.08
CA PRO A 187 -4.68 -17.05 16.34
C PRO A 187 -3.64 -16.77 17.43
N GLY A 188 -3.90 -15.78 18.27
CA GLY A 188 -3.08 -15.47 19.45
C GLY A 188 -1.83 -14.63 19.21
N ILE A 189 -1.42 -14.41 17.95
CA ILE A 189 -0.31 -13.48 17.67
C ILE A 189 -0.72 -12.03 17.98
N PRO A 190 0.18 -11.17 18.47
CA PRO A 190 -0.13 -9.76 18.69
C PRO A 190 -0.32 -9.01 17.36
N ILE A 191 -1.33 -8.14 17.35
CA ILE A 191 -1.60 -7.18 16.27
C ILE A 191 -1.45 -5.77 16.82
N TYR A 192 -0.60 -4.97 16.21
CA TYR A 192 -0.46 -3.54 16.51
C TYR A 192 -1.07 -2.74 15.38
N VAL A 193 -1.86 -1.71 15.70
CA VAL A 193 -2.48 -0.82 14.72
C VAL A 193 -2.01 0.60 14.99
N VAL A 194 -1.40 1.25 13.99
CA VAL A 194 -0.97 2.66 14.03
C VAL A 194 -1.81 3.43 13.01
N ASP A 195 -2.84 4.11 13.50
CA ASP A 195 -3.73 4.95 12.68
C ASP A 195 -4.34 6.04 13.57
N PRO A 196 -4.34 7.32 13.17
CA PRO A 196 -4.93 8.40 13.96
C PRO A 196 -6.47 8.38 13.93
N GLY A 197 -7.07 7.66 12.97
CA GLY A 197 -8.51 7.52 12.83
C GLY A 197 -9.07 6.37 13.66
N ASN A 198 -10.23 5.87 13.22
CA ASN A 198 -10.91 4.72 13.80
C ASN A 198 -11.00 3.60 12.75
N PRO A 199 -9.91 2.84 12.51
CA PRO A 199 -9.96 1.71 11.58
C PRO A 199 -10.98 0.67 12.06
N ASP A 200 -11.64 -0.01 11.11
CA ASP A 200 -12.60 -1.06 11.44
C ASP A 200 -11.88 -2.31 11.95
N THR A 201 -11.69 -2.36 13.26
CA THR A 201 -11.12 -3.50 13.98
C THR A 201 -12.19 -4.49 14.40
N ALA A 202 -13.46 -4.28 14.03
CA ALA A 202 -14.55 -5.18 14.39
C ALA A 202 -14.29 -6.57 13.76
N GLY A 203 -14.24 -7.58 14.63
CA GLY A 203 -13.97 -8.97 14.24
C GLY A 203 -12.50 -9.39 14.29
N ILE A 204 -11.56 -8.51 14.65
CA ILE A 204 -10.20 -8.93 15.01
C ILE A 204 -10.25 -9.60 16.39
N ARG A 205 -9.92 -10.91 16.44
CA ARG A 205 -9.96 -11.72 17.67
C ARG A 205 -8.60 -11.83 18.37
N ASN A 206 -7.53 -11.52 17.67
CA ASN A 206 -6.17 -11.54 18.19
C ASN A 206 -5.95 -10.43 19.22
N PRO A 207 -4.97 -10.58 20.15
CA PRO A 207 -4.55 -9.50 21.03
C PRO A 207 -4.18 -8.25 20.21
N LEU A 208 -4.93 -7.16 20.42
CA LEU A 208 -4.83 -5.95 19.60
C LEU A 208 -4.43 -4.74 20.46
N THR A 209 -3.41 -4.01 19.99
CA THR A 209 -2.99 -2.73 20.57
C THR A 209 -3.17 -1.63 19.53
N LEU A 210 -4.00 -0.63 19.84
CA LEU A 210 -4.21 0.54 18.98
C LEU A 210 -3.36 1.73 19.45
N ILE A 211 -2.59 2.29 18.53
CA ILE A 211 -1.76 3.48 18.70
C ILE A 211 -2.38 4.59 17.84
N ARG A 212 -3.07 5.52 18.48
CA ARG A 212 -3.77 6.63 17.83
C ARG A 212 -2.81 7.77 17.47
N LYS A 213 -1.94 7.51 16.49
CA LYS A 213 -0.95 8.46 15.99
C LYS A 213 -0.82 8.33 14.47
N ARG A 214 -0.34 9.39 13.83
CA ARG A 214 0.09 9.35 12.42
C ARG A 214 1.31 8.44 12.28
N ALA A 215 1.56 7.92 11.08
CA ALA A 215 2.59 6.92 10.86
C ALA A 215 3.99 7.43 11.23
N ALA A 216 4.33 8.67 10.85
CA ALA A 216 5.63 9.26 11.17
C ALA A 216 5.90 9.46 12.67
N GLU A 217 4.84 9.51 13.49
CA GLU A 217 4.96 9.65 14.95
C GLU A 217 4.84 8.30 15.68
N GLY A 218 3.90 7.45 15.24
CA GLY A 218 3.56 6.20 15.94
C GLY A 218 4.51 5.05 15.64
N MET A 219 5.03 4.96 14.41
CA MET A 219 5.88 3.84 14.02
C MET A 219 7.26 3.83 14.68
N PRO A 220 7.98 4.97 14.84
CA PRO A 220 9.25 4.97 15.56
C PRO A 220 9.15 4.40 16.98
N GLY A 221 8.18 4.88 17.77
CA GLY A 221 7.96 4.37 19.13
C GLY A 221 7.48 2.92 19.17
N LEU A 222 6.68 2.48 18.20
CA LEU A 222 6.32 1.06 18.08
C LEU A 222 7.56 0.22 17.76
N ALA A 223 8.44 0.66 16.87
CA ALA A 223 9.63 -0.09 16.49
C ALA A 223 10.57 -0.31 17.68
N GLU A 224 10.77 0.71 18.52
CA GLU A 224 11.52 0.60 19.78
C GLU A 224 10.88 -0.44 20.72
N LEU A 225 9.56 -0.34 20.96
CA LEU A 225 8.83 -1.29 21.79
C LEU A 225 8.96 -2.73 21.29
N LEU A 226 8.88 -2.94 19.97
CA LEU A 226 9.01 -4.27 19.38
C LEU A 226 10.42 -4.84 19.60
N ARG A 227 11.47 -4.02 19.45
CA ARG A 227 12.86 -4.44 19.73
C ARG A 227 13.03 -4.85 21.18
N GLU A 228 12.61 -4.00 22.12
CA GLU A 228 12.72 -4.28 23.56
C GLU A 228 12.00 -5.58 23.94
N LYS A 229 10.82 -5.80 23.38
CA LYS A 229 9.97 -6.94 23.75
C LYS A 229 10.33 -8.24 23.06
N TYR A 230 10.89 -8.18 21.85
CA TYR A 230 10.97 -9.35 20.96
C TYR A 230 12.33 -9.58 20.29
N ALA A 231 13.26 -8.63 20.27
CA ALA A 231 14.58 -8.81 19.64
C ALA A 231 15.60 -9.50 20.56
N ALA A 232 15.40 -9.46 21.89
CA ALA A 232 16.31 -10.07 22.86
C ALA A 232 16.11 -11.60 23.07
N GLY A 233 15.61 -12.31 22.06
CA GLY A 233 15.28 -13.75 22.13
C GLY A 233 15.85 -14.58 20.99
#